data_AF-A0A6I4NDN7-F1
#
_entry.id   AF-A0A6I4NDN7-F1
#
_cell.length_a   1.000
_cell.length_b   1.000
_cell.length_c   1.000
_cell.angle_alpha   90.00
_cell.angle_beta   90.00
_cell.angle_gamma   90.00
#
_symmetry.space_group_name_H-M   'P 1'
#
loop_
_entity.id
_entity.type
_entity.pdbx_description
1 polymer ?
#
loop_
_entity_poly.entity_id
_entity_poly.type
_entity_poly.pdbx_seq_one_letter_code
_entity_poly.pdbx_strand_id
1 'polypeptide(L)'
;MPHLTSTATGTAHTDVRLGFGIPGFAHPLVAPAEWSELTRPGTPLDWVVLNVSRGPGGRPDPHCLEAAGRLRNAGVRVLGHLDVMYGARGFGELVSDAHRYLDWYQVDGFSLDRCPTERAALPEVRRTVTTLRALCDDAHIVLGHGTHPYPGYAESADQLVTFSGPWSDYRWSQVAEWTADYPPERFCHFVHGMPRGHLDEALRIARWQGASTIYFTDRVDSGGADDPWESMPGYWDEIVSRIGTGVSE
;
A
#
# COMPACT_ATOMS: atom_id res chain seq x y z
N MET A 1 -33.19 18.49 39.35
CA MET A 1 -33.33 18.89 37.93
C MET A 1 -31.92 18.96 37.34
N PRO A 2 -31.68 18.32 36.19
CA PRO A 2 -30.54 17.40 36.05
C PRO A 2 -29.32 18.02 35.36
N HIS A 3 -28.16 17.43 35.65
CA HIS A 3 -26.91 17.63 34.92
C HIS A 3 -27.08 17.16 33.48
N LEU A 4 -26.94 18.08 32.52
CA LEU A 4 -26.79 17.75 31.11
C LEU A 4 -25.30 17.54 30.84
N THR A 5 -24.90 16.28 30.84
CA THR A 5 -23.66 15.84 30.21
C THR A 5 -23.83 16.06 28.71
N SER A 6 -23.12 17.05 28.16
CA SER A 6 -23.03 17.21 26.71
C SER A 6 -22.14 16.08 26.19
N THR A 7 -22.77 15.05 25.64
CA THR A 7 -22.13 14.09 24.75
C THR A 7 -21.69 14.86 23.51
N ALA A 8 -20.39 15.06 23.35
CA ALA A 8 -19.81 15.48 22.09
C ALA A 8 -20.05 14.36 21.07
N THR A 9 -21.09 14.52 20.27
CA THR A 9 -21.32 13.72 19.07
C THR A 9 -20.14 13.97 18.16
N GLY A 10 -19.20 13.03 18.10
CA GLY A 10 -18.13 13.04 17.11
C GLY A 10 -18.78 13.10 15.72
N THR A 11 -18.57 14.21 15.03
CA THR A 11 -18.81 14.30 13.59
C THR A 11 -18.03 13.18 12.94
N ALA A 12 -18.73 12.23 12.33
CA ALA A 12 -18.14 11.20 11.51
C ALA A 12 -17.19 11.87 10.50
N HIS A 13 -15.94 11.40 10.44
CA HIS A 13 -14.95 11.81 9.45
C HIS A 13 -15.45 11.40 8.05
N THR A 14 -16.29 12.23 7.42
CA THR A 14 -16.83 11.96 6.09
C THR A 14 -15.86 12.33 4.96
N ASP A 15 -14.76 13.02 5.24
CA ASP A 15 -13.74 13.39 4.24
C ASP A 15 -12.46 12.57 4.40
N VAL A 16 -12.59 11.23 4.41
CA VAL A 16 -11.41 10.39 4.14
C VAL A 16 -11.03 10.59 2.67
N ARG A 17 -9.99 11.39 2.44
CA ARG A 17 -9.42 11.55 1.10
C ARG A 17 -8.72 10.25 0.73
N LEU A 18 -9.30 9.55 -0.25
CA LEU A 18 -8.68 8.33 -0.76
C LEU A 18 -7.44 8.67 -1.59
N GLY A 19 -6.46 7.78 -1.57
CA GLY A 19 -5.26 7.78 -2.40
C GLY A 19 -4.94 6.36 -2.87
N PHE A 20 -3.98 6.25 -3.79
CA PHE A 20 -3.54 4.96 -4.31
C PHE A 20 -2.16 4.58 -3.79
N GLY A 21 -2.06 3.35 -3.29
CA GLY A 21 -0.79 2.68 -3.06
C GLY A 21 -0.64 1.60 -4.12
N ILE A 22 0.35 1.70 -4.99
CA ILE A 22 0.50 0.71 -6.07
C ILE A 22 1.32 -0.48 -5.54
N PRO A 23 0.73 -1.69 -5.42
CA PRO A 23 1.39 -2.87 -4.81
C PRO A 23 2.62 -3.36 -5.58
N GLY A 24 2.71 -3.04 -6.86
CA GLY A 24 3.81 -3.38 -7.76
C GLY A 24 3.28 -3.88 -9.10
N PHE A 25 3.58 -3.14 -10.18
CA PHE A 25 3.27 -3.59 -11.54
C PHE A 25 4.33 -4.55 -12.06
N ALA A 26 4.00 -5.20 -13.19
CA ALA A 26 4.98 -5.90 -13.99
C ALA A 26 6.18 -4.99 -14.30
N HIS A 27 7.32 -5.63 -14.56
CA HIS A 27 8.57 -4.95 -14.85
C HIS A 27 8.38 -3.83 -15.89
N PRO A 28 8.98 -2.63 -15.73
CA PRO A 28 8.77 -1.49 -16.65
C PRO A 28 9.08 -1.78 -18.13
N LEU A 29 9.94 -2.77 -18.40
CA LEU A 29 10.19 -3.27 -19.76
C LEU A 29 8.96 -3.93 -20.40
N VAL A 30 8.14 -4.61 -19.59
CA VAL A 30 6.96 -5.36 -20.02
C VAL A 30 5.71 -4.48 -20.00
N ALA A 31 5.61 -3.55 -19.03
CA ALA A 31 4.45 -2.70 -18.80
C ALA A 31 4.75 -1.18 -18.93
N PRO A 32 5.41 -0.70 -20.00
CA PRO A 32 5.85 0.71 -20.06
C PRO A 32 4.68 1.72 -20.08
N ALA A 33 3.50 1.31 -20.54
CA ALA A 33 2.32 2.17 -20.58
C ALA A 33 1.77 2.41 -19.17
N GLU A 34 1.69 1.36 -18.37
CA GLU A 34 1.21 1.36 -16.99
C GLU A 34 2.09 2.25 -16.11
N TRP A 35 3.42 2.12 -16.22
CA TRP A 35 4.35 3.00 -15.50
C TRP A 35 4.27 4.47 -15.95
N SER A 36 3.92 4.72 -17.22
CA SER A 36 3.70 6.09 -17.72
C SER A 36 2.42 6.70 -17.14
N GLU A 37 1.33 5.93 -17.03
CA GLU A 37 0.07 6.38 -16.42
C GLU A 37 0.24 6.77 -14.93
N LEU A 38 1.15 6.12 -14.20
CA LEU A 38 1.45 6.51 -12.81
C LEU A 38 2.07 7.91 -12.69
N THR A 39 2.68 8.42 -13.76
CA THR A 39 3.25 9.79 -13.78
C THR A 39 2.28 10.84 -14.32
N ARG A 40 1.04 10.44 -14.63
CA ARG A 40 0.02 11.35 -15.16
C ARG A 40 -0.37 12.39 -14.11
N PRO A 41 -0.39 13.69 -14.47
CA PRO A 41 -0.82 14.74 -13.54
C PRO A 41 -2.24 14.51 -13.02
N GLY A 42 -2.43 14.74 -11.72
CA GLY A 42 -3.74 14.60 -11.07
C GLY A 42 -4.06 13.19 -10.56
N THR A 43 -3.21 12.20 -10.82
CA THR A 43 -3.34 10.87 -10.22
C THR A 43 -3.00 10.95 -8.73
N PRO A 44 -3.93 10.63 -7.81
CA PRO A 44 -3.71 10.75 -6.37
C PRO A 44 -2.92 9.55 -5.82
N LEU A 45 -1.64 9.46 -6.16
CA LEU A 45 -0.74 8.41 -5.66
C LEU A 45 -0.14 8.79 -4.30
N ASP A 46 -0.28 7.91 -3.32
CA ASP A 46 0.43 8.00 -2.05
C ASP A 46 1.85 7.46 -2.20
N TRP A 47 1.99 6.34 -2.92
CA TRP A 47 3.26 5.66 -3.20
C TRP A 47 3.14 4.58 -4.28
N VAL A 48 4.29 4.16 -4.82
CA VAL A 48 4.42 3.05 -5.78
C VAL A 48 5.51 2.09 -5.32
N VAL A 49 5.21 0.80 -5.26
CA VAL A 49 6.21 -0.23 -4.95
C VAL A 49 6.99 -0.62 -6.20
N LEU A 50 8.32 -0.58 -6.10
CA LEU A 50 9.24 -1.08 -7.11
C LEU A 50 9.73 -2.49 -6.74
N ASN A 51 9.25 -3.47 -7.49
CA ASN A 51 9.70 -4.86 -7.40
C ASN A 51 10.39 -5.27 -8.71
N VAL A 52 11.72 -5.37 -8.69
CA VAL A 52 12.51 -5.65 -9.91
C VAL A 52 12.48 -7.14 -10.23
N SER A 53 12.74 -7.97 -9.22
CA SER A 53 12.78 -9.43 -9.37
C SER A 53 12.56 -10.13 -8.03
N ARG A 54 11.45 -9.85 -7.34
CA ARG A 54 11.20 -10.24 -5.93
C ARG A 54 12.27 -9.65 -5.00
N GLY A 55 12.54 -8.36 -5.19
CA GLY A 55 13.65 -7.63 -4.59
C GLY A 55 14.35 -6.70 -5.60
N PRO A 56 15.52 -6.14 -5.26
CA PRO A 56 16.19 -5.10 -6.07
C PRO A 56 16.92 -5.65 -7.30
N GLY A 57 16.94 -6.97 -7.50
CA GLY A 57 17.73 -7.62 -8.54
C GLY A 57 19.19 -7.87 -8.16
N GLY A 58 19.92 -8.54 -9.06
CA GLY A 58 21.35 -8.85 -8.90
C GLY A 58 22.29 -7.73 -9.37
N ARG A 59 21.77 -6.75 -10.11
CA ARG A 59 22.47 -5.56 -10.61
C ARG A 59 21.44 -4.46 -10.91
N PRO A 60 21.84 -3.18 -11.01
CA PRO A 60 20.93 -2.11 -11.41
C PRO A 60 20.27 -2.43 -12.76
N ASP A 61 18.95 -2.26 -12.82
CA ASP A 61 18.15 -2.42 -14.05
C ASP A 61 17.84 -1.05 -14.67
N PRO A 62 18.28 -0.79 -15.92
CA PRO A 62 18.07 0.51 -16.58
C PRO A 62 16.60 0.94 -16.72
N HIS A 63 15.66 0.01 -16.93
CA HIS A 63 14.25 0.33 -17.09
C HIS A 63 13.61 0.71 -15.75
N CYS A 64 13.98 -0.01 -14.68
CA CYS A 64 13.57 0.35 -13.32
C CYS A 64 14.17 1.68 -12.85
N LEU A 65 15.43 1.96 -13.20
CA LEU A 65 16.08 3.25 -12.93
C LEU A 65 15.32 4.40 -13.59
N GLU A 66 14.98 4.25 -14.87
CA GLU A 66 14.22 5.26 -15.61
C GLU A 66 12.82 5.46 -15.00
N ALA A 67 12.10 4.38 -14.71
CA ALA A 67 10.77 4.43 -14.11
C ALA A 67 10.77 5.11 -12.73
N ALA A 68 11.69 4.72 -11.84
CA ALA A 68 11.85 5.33 -10.53
C ALA A 68 12.20 6.83 -10.63
N GLY A 69 13.10 7.20 -11.55
CA GLY A 69 13.46 8.59 -11.81
C GLY A 69 12.27 9.43 -12.28
N ARG A 70 11.43 8.91 -13.18
CA ARG A 70 10.22 9.60 -13.64
C ARG A 70 9.19 9.81 -12.53
N LEU A 71 8.95 8.79 -11.70
CA LEU A 71 8.03 8.88 -10.55
C LEU A 71 8.50 9.93 -9.53
N ARG A 72 9.78 9.90 -9.18
CA ARG A 72 10.37 10.89 -8.26
C ARG A 72 10.30 12.30 -8.82
N ASN A 73 10.57 12.49 -10.11
CA ASN A 73 10.42 13.80 -10.76
C ASN A 73 8.96 14.29 -10.79
N ALA A 74 7.99 13.38 -10.77
CA ALA A 74 6.57 13.68 -10.62
C ALA A 74 6.14 13.90 -9.17
N GLY A 75 7.06 13.78 -8.20
CA GLY A 75 6.78 13.92 -6.77
C GLY A 75 6.11 12.70 -6.13
N VAL A 76 6.11 11.55 -6.81
CA VAL A 76 5.53 10.30 -6.32
C VAL A 76 6.59 9.52 -5.55
N ARG A 77 6.23 9.06 -4.34
CA ARG A 77 7.10 8.23 -3.50
C ARG A 77 7.29 6.84 -4.11
N VAL A 78 8.53 6.38 -4.21
CA VAL A 78 8.87 5.02 -4.67
C VAL A 78 9.32 4.20 -3.48
N LEU A 79 8.72 3.02 -3.26
CA LEU A 79 9.06 2.13 -2.16
C LEU A 79 9.78 0.88 -2.69
N GLY A 80 10.90 0.50 -2.08
CA GLY A 80 11.56 -0.77 -2.37
C GLY A 80 10.77 -1.96 -1.80
N HIS A 81 10.50 -2.98 -2.62
CA HIS A 81 9.86 -4.20 -2.17
C HIS A 81 10.80 -5.10 -1.37
N LEU A 82 10.45 -5.39 -0.11
CA LEU A 82 11.17 -6.29 0.78
C LEU A 82 10.26 -7.43 1.22
N ASP A 83 10.39 -8.58 0.60
CA ASP A 83 9.67 -9.79 1.01
C ASP A 83 10.25 -10.33 2.33
N VAL A 84 9.50 -10.28 3.44
CA VAL A 84 9.99 -10.74 4.75
C VAL A 84 9.67 -12.21 5.04
N MET A 85 8.99 -12.89 4.12
CA MET A 85 8.66 -14.32 4.21
C MET A 85 8.00 -14.70 5.55
N TYR A 86 7.03 -13.92 6.02
CA TYR A 86 6.37 -14.12 7.33
C TYR A 86 7.34 -14.18 8.52
N GLY A 87 8.45 -13.44 8.42
CA GLY A 87 9.52 -13.39 9.42
C GLY A 87 10.59 -14.46 9.27
N ALA A 88 10.51 -15.34 8.27
CA ALA A 88 11.53 -16.35 8.02
C ALA A 88 12.78 -15.79 7.33
N ARG A 89 12.68 -14.63 6.68
CA ARG A 89 13.83 -14.01 5.99
C ARG A 89 14.81 -13.40 6.97
N GLY A 90 16.11 -13.54 6.69
CA GLY A 90 17.15 -13.01 7.55
C GLY A 90 17.22 -11.49 7.55
N PHE A 91 17.34 -10.88 8.75
CA PHE A 91 17.49 -9.44 8.92
C PHE A 91 18.61 -8.82 8.07
N GLY A 92 19.78 -9.46 8.02
CA GLY A 92 20.93 -8.98 7.23
C GLY A 92 20.68 -8.98 5.73
N GLU A 93 19.86 -9.91 5.23
CA GLU A 93 19.46 -9.96 3.82
C GLU A 93 18.52 -8.79 3.48
N LEU A 94 17.52 -8.53 4.34
CA LEU A 94 16.60 -7.41 4.19
C LEU A 94 17.33 -6.07 4.17
N VAL A 95 18.28 -5.86 5.08
CA VAL A 95 19.12 -4.66 5.13
C VAL A 95 20.00 -4.54 3.88
N SER A 96 20.56 -5.65 3.40
CA SER A 96 21.37 -5.66 2.18
C SER A 96 20.54 -5.30 0.95
N ASP A 97 19.32 -5.80 0.85
CA ASP A 97 18.38 -5.46 -0.22
C ASP A 97 17.96 -3.99 -0.14
N ALA A 98 17.70 -3.50 1.07
CA ALA A 98 17.35 -2.10 1.32
C ALA A 98 18.46 -1.14 0.83
N HIS A 99 19.73 -1.44 1.14
CA HIS A 99 20.86 -0.69 0.60
C HIS A 99 20.89 -0.68 -0.92
N ARG A 100 20.68 -1.82 -1.57
CA ARG A 100 20.65 -1.88 -3.05
C ARG A 100 19.51 -1.06 -3.63
N TYR A 101 18.35 -1.04 -2.99
CA TYR A 101 17.25 -0.16 -3.40
C TYR A 101 17.60 1.32 -3.30
N LEU A 102 18.23 1.74 -2.21
CA LEU A 102 18.66 3.13 -2.00
C LEU A 102 19.76 3.52 -2.99
N ASP A 103 20.79 2.69 -3.12
CA ASP A 103 21.98 2.97 -3.94
C ASP A 103 21.64 2.99 -5.43
N TRP A 104 20.77 2.08 -5.88
CA TRP A 104 20.46 1.94 -7.29
C TRP A 104 19.26 2.79 -7.68
N TYR A 105 18.13 2.63 -7.01
CA TYR A 105 16.85 3.19 -7.45
C TYR A 105 16.43 4.46 -6.69
N GLN A 106 17.20 4.85 -5.67
CA GLN A 106 16.94 6.04 -4.86
C GLN A 106 15.51 6.08 -4.30
N VAL A 107 15.06 4.93 -3.77
CA VAL A 107 13.71 4.79 -3.18
C VAL A 107 13.54 5.71 -1.96
N ASP A 108 12.30 6.10 -1.71
CA ASP A 108 11.88 6.98 -0.61
C ASP A 108 11.38 6.21 0.63
N GLY A 109 11.50 4.88 0.61
CA GLY A 109 10.99 4.02 1.67
C GLY A 109 10.89 2.56 1.23
N PHE A 110 10.16 1.76 2.02
CA PHE A 110 10.09 0.31 1.84
C PHE A 110 8.69 -0.24 2.09
N SER A 111 8.31 -1.23 1.29
CA SER A 111 7.15 -2.08 1.54
C SER A 111 7.63 -3.46 1.99
N LEU A 112 7.27 -3.85 3.21
CA LEU A 112 7.61 -5.15 3.78
C LEU A 112 6.48 -6.12 3.47
N ASP A 113 6.62 -6.87 2.39
CA ASP A 113 5.58 -7.80 1.93
C ASP A 113 5.62 -9.13 2.70
N ARG A 114 4.46 -9.78 2.80
CA ARG A 114 4.23 -11.01 3.60
C ARG A 114 4.70 -10.82 5.04
N CYS A 115 4.31 -9.69 5.63
CA CYS A 115 4.68 -9.32 7.00
C CYS A 115 3.89 -10.15 8.03
N PRO A 116 4.53 -10.75 9.05
CA PRO A 116 3.84 -11.55 10.06
C PRO A 116 2.82 -10.70 10.83
N THR A 117 1.74 -11.33 11.28
CA THR A 117 0.62 -10.64 11.95
C THR A 117 0.63 -10.83 13.46
N GLU A 118 1.38 -11.82 13.94
CA GLU A 118 1.38 -12.26 15.32
C GLU A 118 2.16 -11.30 16.22
N ARG A 119 1.69 -11.17 17.47
CA ARG A 119 2.37 -10.39 18.53
C ARG A 119 3.82 -10.83 18.75
N ALA A 120 4.10 -12.13 18.61
CA ALA A 120 5.43 -12.69 18.90
C ALA A 120 6.51 -12.20 17.92
N ALA A 121 6.16 -11.89 16.68
CA ALA A 121 7.08 -11.40 15.66
C ALA A 121 7.30 -9.87 15.71
N LEU A 122 6.44 -9.13 16.43
CA LEU A 122 6.46 -7.66 16.47
C LEU A 122 7.83 -7.08 16.87
N PRO A 123 8.58 -7.60 17.86
CA PRO A 123 9.88 -7.05 18.21
C PRO A 123 10.89 -7.08 17.05
N GLU A 124 10.92 -8.17 16.26
CA GLU A 124 11.85 -8.29 15.13
C GLU A 124 11.43 -7.42 13.94
N VAL A 125 10.12 -7.28 13.69
CA VAL A 125 9.63 -6.33 12.69
C VAL A 125 9.96 -4.89 13.10
N ARG A 126 9.76 -4.51 14.37
CA ARG A 126 10.13 -3.18 14.89
C ARG A 126 11.62 -2.91 14.74
N ARG A 127 12.47 -3.91 15.01
CA ARG A 127 13.92 -3.82 14.80
C ARG A 127 14.26 -3.56 13.32
N THR A 128 13.62 -4.30 12.42
CA THR A 128 13.77 -4.11 10.97
C THR A 128 13.37 -2.70 10.56
N VAL A 129 12.16 -2.25 10.92
CA VAL A 129 11.67 -0.90 10.58
C VAL A 129 12.56 0.20 11.14
N THR A 130 13.01 0.08 12.39
CA THR A 130 13.93 1.05 13.01
C THR A 130 15.23 1.16 12.22
N THR A 131 15.75 0.02 11.74
CA THR A 131 16.96 0.00 10.93
C THR A 131 16.73 0.66 9.58
N LEU A 132 15.62 0.34 8.89
CA LEU A 132 15.30 0.94 7.60
C LEU A 132 15.16 2.47 7.68
N ARG A 133 14.53 2.99 8.75
CA ARG A 133 14.44 4.43 9.02
C ARG A 133 15.79 5.08 9.36
N ALA A 134 16.76 4.32 9.84
CA ALA A 134 18.12 4.81 10.04
C ALA A 134 18.95 4.82 8.75
N LEU A 135 18.55 4.05 7.73
CA LEU A 135 19.20 4.01 6.41
C LEU A 135 18.68 5.07 5.45
N CYS A 136 17.43 5.48 5.61
CA CYS A 136 16.75 6.45 4.76
C CYS A 136 15.98 7.41 5.67
N ASP A 137 16.44 8.66 5.70
CA ASP A 137 15.76 9.74 6.42
C ASP A 137 14.33 9.89 5.88
N ASP A 138 13.36 10.07 6.77
CA ASP A 138 11.94 10.18 6.44
C ASP A 138 11.36 8.99 5.64
N ALA A 139 11.99 7.81 5.71
CA ALA A 139 11.53 6.60 5.02
C ALA A 139 10.06 6.29 5.29
N HIS A 140 9.26 6.21 4.23
CA HIS A 140 7.88 5.76 4.31
C HIS A 140 7.82 4.23 4.37
N ILE A 141 7.24 3.68 5.42
CA ILE A 141 7.21 2.24 5.67
C ILE A 141 5.78 1.70 5.57
N VAL A 142 5.59 0.73 4.68
CA VAL A 142 4.34 -0.01 4.51
C VAL A 142 4.54 -1.45 4.98
N LEU A 143 3.67 -1.95 5.85
CA LEU A 143 3.65 -3.36 6.26
C LEU A 143 2.57 -4.11 5.49
N GLY A 144 2.99 -4.96 4.55
CA GLY A 144 2.14 -5.84 3.75
C GLY A 144 1.66 -7.05 4.54
N HIS A 145 0.72 -6.86 5.47
CA HIS A 145 0.13 -7.96 6.24
C HIS A 145 -0.94 -8.73 5.46
N GLY A 146 -1.76 -8.02 4.68
CA GLY A 146 -2.89 -8.57 3.92
C GLY A 146 -4.13 -8.90 4.77
N THR A 147 -4.03 -8.81 6.09
CA THR A 147 -5.11 -8.96 7.06
C THR A 147 -4.82 -8.12 8.29
N HIS A 148 -5.79 -7.94 9.21
CA HIS A 148 -5.58 -7.17 10.43
C HIS A 148 -4.55 -7.86 11.34
N PRO A 149 -3.39 -7.22 11.62
CA PRO A 149 -2.40 -7.80 12.51
C PRO A 149 -2.73 -7.51 13.98
N TYR A 150 -1.85 -7.99 14.88
CA TYR A 150 -1.83 -7.54 16.27
C TYR A 150 -1.76 -5.99 16.33
N PRO A 151 -2.60 -5.28 17.12
CA PRO A 151 -2.71 -3.81 17.03
C PRO A 151 -1.41 -3.02 17.22
N GLY A 152 -0.42 -3.56 17.96
CA GLY A 152 0.87 -2.89 18.18
C GLY A 152 1.71 -2.68 16.92
N TYR A 153 1.37 -3.31 15.78
CA TYR A 153 2.00 -3.02 14.49
C TYR A 153 1.64 -1.63 13.97
N ALA A 154 0.47 -1.07 14.31
CA ALA A 154 0.01 0.24 13.83
C ALA A 154 0.93 1.40 14.25
N GLU A 155 1.64 1.25 15.36
CA GLU A 155 2.63 2.23 15.85
C GLU A 155 4.01 2.07 15.19
N SER A 156 4.23 0.96 14.49
CA SER A 156 5.56 0.55 14.03
C SER A 156 5.87 1.02 12.61
N ALA A 157 4.87 1.45 11.84
CA ALA A 157 4.98 1.84 10.44
C ALA A 157 4.06 3.01 10.10
N ASP A 158 4.19 3.52 8.88
CA ASP A 158 3.37 4.61 8.37
C ASP A 158 2.03 4.10 7.86
N GLN A 159 2.03 2.93 7.20
CA GLN A 159 0.81 2.25 6.74
C GLN A 159 0.86 0.74 6.90
N LEU A 160 -0.32 0.15 7.08
CA LEU A 160 -0.57 -1.28 7.17
C LEU A 160 -1.53 -1.69 6.05
N VAL A 161 -1.14 -2.68 5.24
CA VAL A 161 -2.07 -3.34 4.33
C VAL A 161 -2.92 -4.29 5.15
N THR A 162 -4.12 -3.86 5.54
CA THR A 162 -5.04 -4.60 6.42
C THR A 162 -6.03 -5.50 5.68
N PHE A 163 -6.08 -5.39 4.35
CA PHE A 163 -6.80 -6.31 3.49
C PHE A 163 -6.04 -6.49 2.19
N SER A 164 -5.81 -7.74 1.78
CA SER A 164 -5.30 -8.10 0.45
C SER A 164 -5.95 -9.40 0.01
N GLY A 165 -6.82 -9.34 -1.01
CA GLY A 165 -7.52 -10.53 -1.47
C GLY A 165 -8.64 -10.29 -2.48
N PRO A 166 -9.46 -11.31 -2.76
CA PRO A 166 -10.49 -11.23 -3.78
C PRO A 166 -11.70 -10.40 -3.32
N TRP A 167 -12.39 -9.79 -4.27
CA TRP A 167 -13.67 -9.07 -4.04
C TRP A 167 -14.73 -9.93 -3.34
N SER A 168 -14.75 -11.24 -3.59
CA SER A 168 -15.68 -12.18 -2.95
C SER A 168 -15.61 -12.14 -1.43
N ASP A 169 -14.42 -11.89 -0.90
CA ASP A 169 -14.12 -11.88 0.53
C ASP A 169 -14.20 -10.44 1.05
N TYR A 170 -13.72 -9.47 0.26
CA TYR A 170 -13.74 -8.06 0.63
C TYR A 170 -15.16 -7.55 0.89
N ARG A 171 -16.14 -7.91 0.06
CA ARG A 171 -17.54 -7.46 0.22
C ARG A 171 -18.20 -7.92 1.53
N TRP A 172 -17.66 -8.94 2.18
CA TRP A 172 -18.12 -9.47 3.46
C TRP A 172 -17.13 -9.24 4.60
N SER A 173 -16.05 -8.50 4.34
CA SER A 173 -15.03 -8.22 5.34
C SER A 173 -15.56 -7.32 6.45
N GLN A 174 -14.97 -7.46 7.63
CA GLN A 174 -15.33 -6.69 8.81
C GLN A 174 -14.13 -5.85 9.25
N VAL A 175 -14.42 -4.64 9.74
CA VAL A 175 -13.41 -3.80 10.38
C VAL A 175 -13.02 -4.41 11.73
N ALA A 176 -11.73 -4.40 12.06
CA ALA A 176 -11.28 -4.74 13.40
C ALA A 176 -11.45 -3.53 14.34
N GLU A 177 -12.10 -3.73 15.50
CA GLU A 177 -12.48 -2.62 16.40
C GLU A 177 -11.33 -1.68 16.76
N TRP A 178 -10.11 -2.21 16.91
CA TRP A 178 -8.92 -1.43 17.29
C TRP A 178 -8.51 -0.41 16.22
N THR A 179 -8.93 -0.56 14.95
CA THR A 179 -8.56 0.41 13.92
C THR A 179 -9.23 1.76 14.13
N ALA A 180 -10.33 1.82 14.90
CA ALA A 180 -11.02 3.05 15.26
C ALA A 180 -10.17 4.00 16.12
N ASP A 181 -9.11 3.49 16.77
CA ASP A 181 -8.18 4.30 17.57
C ASP A 181 -7.11 5.01 16.71
N TYR A 182 -7.12 4.78 15.39
CA TYR A 182 -6.10 5.24 14.46
C TYR A 182 -6.69 6.04 13.28
N PRO A 183 -5.94 7.01 12.75
CA PRO A 183 -6.38 7.76 11.59
C PRO A 183 -6.39 6.87 10.33
N PRO A 184 -7.32 7.11 9.39
CA PRO A 184 -7.51 6.25 8.23
C PRO A 184 -6.31 6.17 7.29
N GLU A 185 -5.43 7.18 7.35
CA GLU A 185 -4.15 7.26 6.64
C GLU A 185 -3.19 6.12 6.97
N ARG A 186 -3.46 5.36 8.04
CA ARG A 186 -2.66 4.18 8.41
C ARG A 186 -3.07 2.90 7.70
N PHE A 187 -4.20 2.87 7.00
CA PHE A 187 -4.78 1.62 6.51
C PHE A 187 -4.88 1.59 4.98
N CYS A 188 -4.43 0.48 4.42
CA CYS A 188 -4.39 0.23 3.00
C CYS A 188 -5.12 -1.07 2.62
N HIS A 189 -5.99 -1.02 1.60
CA HIS A 189 -6.72 -2.20 1.10
C HIS A 189 -6.41 -2.50 -0.36
N PHE A 190 -6.04 -3.75 -0.63
CA PHE A 190 -5.80 -4.29 -1.96
C PHE A 190 -6.87 -5.32 -2.32
N VAL A 191 -7.59 -5.07 -3.41
CA VAL A 191 -8.73 -5.90 -3.81
C VAL A 191 -8.60 -6.29 -5.28
N HIS A 192 -8.57 -7.58 -5.55
CA HIS A 192 -8.53 -8.11 -6.90
C HIS A 192 -9.82 -8.85 -7.27
N GLY A 193 -9.97 -9.20 -8.54
CA GLY A 193 -11.14 -9.88 -9.09
C GLY A 193 -12.43 -9.08 -8.92
N MET A 194 -12.33 -7.74 -8.89
CA MET A 194 -13.44 -6.85 -8.65
C MET A 194 -14.02 -6.30 -9.96
N PRO A 195 -15.22 -6.73 -10.38
CA PRO A 195 -15.87 -6.18 -11.57
C PRO A 195 -16.16 -4.69 -11.41
N ARG A 196 -16.05 -3.95 -12.52
CA ARG A 196 -16.28 -2.49 -12.60
C ARG A 196 -17.56 -2.03 -11.89
N GLY A 197 -18.65 -2.79 -12.00
CA GLY A 197 -19.95 -2.43 -11.40
C GLY A 197 -19.97 -2.35 -9.87
N HIS A 198 -18.95 -2.89 -9.19
CA HIS A 198 -18.85 -2.87 -7.73
C HIS A 198 -17.96 -1.76 -7.18
N LEU A 199 -17.43 -0.87 -8.04
CA LEU A 199 -16.47 0.15 -7.61
C LEU A 199 -17.03 1.08 -6.50
N ASP A 200 -18.27 1.56 -6.62
CA ASP A 200 -18.88 2.40 -5.58
C ASP A 200 -19.09 1.66 -4.26
N GLU A 201 -19.39 0.37 -4.34
CA GLU A 201 -19.54 -0.47 -3.17
C GLU A 201 -18.21 -0.65 -2.45
N ALA A 202 -17.15 -0.97 -3.20
CA ALA A 202 -15.81 -1.14 -2.68
C ALA A 202 -15.24 0.14 -2.05
N LEU A 203 -15.45 1.29 -2.69
CA LEU A 203 -15.04 2.60 -2.16
C LEU A 203 -15.78 2.93 -0.85
N ARG A 204 -17.07 2.57 -0.75
CA ARG A 204 -17.84 2.74 0.49
C ARG A 204 -17.34 1.83 1.60
N ILE A 205 -17.02 0.58 1.28
CA ILE A 205 -16.43 -0.37 2.24
C ILE A 205 -15.10 0.17 2.75
N ALA A 206 -14.20 0.63 1.87
CA ALA A 206 -12.90 1.18 2.27
C ALA A 206 -13.06 2.35 3.24
N ARG A 207 -13.93 3.33 2.90
CA ARG A 207 -14.21 4.47 3.79
C ARG A 207 -14.82 4.03 5.13
N TRP A 208 -15.75 3.08 5.12
CA TRP A 208 -16.40 2.59 6.34
C TRP A 208 -15.43 1.85 7.26
N GLN A 209 -14.49 1.09 6.68
CA GLN A 209 -13.44 0.38 7.42
C GLN A 209 -12.25 1.29 7.77
N GLY A 210 -12.26 2.56 7.35
CA GLY A 210 -11.23 3.54 7.66
C GLY A 210 -9.94 3.37 6.86
N ALA A 211 -9.96 2.81 5.64
CA ALA A 211 -8.79 2.80 4.76
C ALA A 211 -8.77 4.03 3.86
N SER A 212 -7.70 4.83 3.93
CA SER A 212 -7.49 5.95 3.02
C SER A 212 -6.74 5.54 1.75
N THR A 213 -5.93 4.48 1.79
CA THR A 213 -5.11 4.07 0.63
C THR A 213 -5.69 2.79 0.04
N ILE A 214 -5.87 2.74 -1.27
CA ILE A 214 -6.47 1.57 -1.93
C ILE A 214 -5.75 1.20 -3.22
N TYR A 215 -5.93 -0.04 -3.64
CA TYR A 215 -5.74 -0.45 -5.04
C TYR A 215 -6.75 -1.53 -5.40
N PHE A 216 -7.61 -1.23 -6.36
CA PHE A 216 -8.66 -2.14 -6.79
C PHE A 216 -8.49 -2.53 -8.25
N THR A 217 -8.65 -3.81 -8.54
CA THR A 217 -8.44 -4.35 -9.88
C THR A 217 -9.44 -5.44 -10.28
N ASP A 218 -9.80 -5.48 -11.55
CA ASP A 218 -10.60 -6.55 -12.17
C ASP A 218 -9.78 -7.80 -12.50
N ARG A 219 -8.45 -7.72 -12.41
CA ARG A 219 -7.56 -8.87 -12.59
C ARG A 219 -7.78 -9.90 -11.51
N VAL A 220 -7.78 -11.17 -11.86
CA VAL A 220 -8.06 -12.27 -10.94
C VAL A 220 -6.75 -13.01 -10.67
N ASP A 221 -6.51 -13.37 -9.40
CA ASP A 221 -5.47 -14.33 -9.07
C ASP A 221 -5.85 -15.70 -9.66
N SER A 222 -5.12 -16.13 -10.66
CA SER A 222 -5.34 -17.42 -11.33
C SER A 222 -4.51 -18.56 -10.70
N GLY A 223 -3.78 -18.30 -9.62
CA GLY A 223 -2.86 -19.26 -9.00
C GLY A 223 -1.70 -19.67 -9.93
N GLY A 224 -1.47 -18.91 -11.00
CA GLY A 224 -0.47 -19.14 -12.05
C GLY A 224 0.62 -18.08 -12.08
N ALA A 225 1.13 -17.77 -13.28
CA ALA A 225 2.16 -16.75 -13.49
C ALA A 225 1.60 -15.31 -13.44
N ASP A 226 0.28 -15.15 -13.51
CA ASP A 226 -0.37 -13.84 -13.56
C ASP A 226 -0.74 -13.39 -12.15
N ASP A 227 0.15 -12.61 -11.55
CA ASP A 227 -0.13 -11.87 -10.32
C ASP A 227 -1.18 -10.78 -10.65
N PRO A 228 -2.33 -10.72 -9.94
CA PRO A 228 -3.39 -9.75 -10.24
C PRO A 228 -2.93 -8.29 -10.09
N TRP A 229 -1.84 -8.05 -9.36
CA TRP A 229 -1.29 -6.72 -9.11
C TRP A 229 -0.43 -6.21 -10.26
N GLU A 230 0.09 -7.11 -11.10
CA GLU A 230 1.08 -6.76 -12.13
C GLU A 230 0.52 -5.93 -13.29
N SER A 231 -0.81 -5.88 -13.44
CA SER A 231 -1.49 -5.14 -14.52
C SER A 231 -2.42 -4.06 -13.98
N MET A 232 -2.50 -2.96 -14.71
CA MET A 232 -3.43 -1.87 -14.44
C MET A 232 -4.90 -2.33 -14.64
N PRO A 233 -5.85 -1.88 -13.80
CA PRO A 233 -7.27 -2.19 -13.96
C PRO A 233 -7.84 -1.64 -15.27
N GLY A 234 -8.79 -2.36 -15.86
CA GLY A 234 -9.49 -1.91 -17.06
C GLY A 234 -10.31 -0.63 -16.89
N TYR A 235 -10.55 -0.19 -15.64
CA TYR A 235 -11.29 1.01 -15.27
C TYR A 235 -10.42 2.07 -14.57
N TRP A 236 -9.10 2.09 -14.84
CA TRP A 236 -8.16 3.02 -14.19
C TRP A 236 -8.60 4.50 -14.24
N ASP A 237 -8.95 5.01 -15.42
CA ASP A 237 -9.40 6.41 -15.57
C ASP A 237 -10.62 6.74 -14.70
N GLU A 238 -11.54 5.78 -14.55
CA GLU A 238 -12.76 5.97 -13.77
C GLU A 238 -12.49 5.98 -12.27
N ILE A 239 -11.65 5.06 -11.78
CA ILE A 239 -11.29 5.04 -10.36
C ILE A 239 -10.43 6.27 -10.00
N VAL A 240 -9.51 6.70 -10.87
CA VAL A 240 -8.74 7.94 -10.68
C VAL A 240 -9.67 9.15 -10.63
N SER A 241 -10.62 9.26 -11.55
CA SER A 241 -11.60 10.35 -11.56
C SER A 241 -12.39 10.42 -10.25
N ARG A 242 -12.93 9.30 -9.77
CA ARG A 242 -13.74 9.24 -8.54
C ARG A 242 -12.96 9.59 -7.27
N ILE A 243 -11.66 9.31 -7.23
CA ILE A 243 -10.80 9.66 -6.10
C ILE A 243 -10.30 11.12 -6.23
N GLY A 244 -9.96 11.56 -7.44
CA GLY A 244 -9.46 12.91 -7.72
C GLY A 244 -10.50 14.01 -7.52
N THR A 245 -11.80 13.72 -7.66
CA THR A 245 -12.89 14.70 -7.48
C THR A 245 -13.22 15.04 -6.02
N GLY A 246 -12.44 14.58 -5.04
CA GLY A 246 -12.60 14.95 -3.62
C GLY A 246 -12.28 16.41 -3.27
N VAL A 247 -12.29 17.33 -4.24
CA VAL A 247 -12.11 18.78 -4.03
C VAL A 247 -13.48 19.46 -4.09
N SER A 248 -14.01 19.76 -2.90
CA SER A 248 -14.99 20.80 -2.59
C SER A 248 -16.32 20.83 -3.37
N GLU A 249 -17.39 20.38 -2.71
CA GLU A 249 -18.66 21.13 -2.67
C GLU A 249 -19.00 21.47 -1.22
#